data_AF-A0A1F8FMM7-F1
#
_entry.id   AF-A0A1F8FMM7-F1
#
_cell.length_a   1.000
_cell.length_b   1.000
_cell.length_c   1.000
_cell.angle_alpha   90.00
_cell.angle_beta   90.00
_cell.angle_gamma   90.00
#
_symmetry.space_group_name_H-M   'P 1'
#
loop_
_entity.id
_entity.type
_entity.pdbx_description
1 polymer ?
#
loop_
_entity_poly.entity_id
_entity_poly.type
_entity_poly.pdbx_seq_one_letter_code
_entity_poly.pdbx_strand_id
1 'polypeptide(L)'
;MIYEGLAMHIIAKEPIKSALEQTLGMMEQESWGDVAIIYLEREDDIRPDGSPSGLDEAIRFASMGNPLVLIGWLSEEQYSHNPKWQEVMRYSKAVFLRMPASLAQIVSAISDMGRRV
;
A
#
# COMPACT_ATOMS: atom_id res chain seq x y z
N MET A 1 -7.64 23.45 18.35
CA MET A 1 -7.57 22.79 17.03
C MET A 1 -6.77 21.53 17.27
N ILE A 2 -7.45 20.40 17.48
CA ILE A 2 -6.77 19.12 17.71
C ILE A 2 -6.44 18.64 16.30
N TYR A 3 -5.15 18.60 15.95
CA TYR A 3 -4.72 17.88 14.76
C TYR A 3 -5.00 16.40 15.06
N GLU A 4 -6.04 15.83 14.45
CA GLU A 4 -6.18 14.37 14.40
C GLU A 4 -4.91 13.86 13.74
N GLY A 5 -4.12 13.11 14.52
CA GLY A 5 -2.77 12.74 14.16
C GLY A 5 -2.75 11.94 12.85
N LEU A 6 -1.77 12.24 12.00
CA LEU A 6 -1.49 11.53 10.77
C LEU A 6 -1.40 10.02 11.07
N ALA A 7 -2.28 9.22 10.46
CA ALA A 7 -2.40 7.80 10.70
C ALA A 7 -1.86 7.01 9.51
N MET A 8 -0.75 6.30 9.72
CA MET A 8 -0.24 5.34 8.76
C MET A 8 -0.90 3.97 8.98
N HIS A 9 -1.48 3.40 7.93
CA HIS A 9 -2.13 2.09 7.98
C HIS A 9 -1.28 1.04 7.28
N ILE A 10 -0.62 0.16 8.04
CA ILE A 10 0.21 -0.92 7.49
C ILE A 10 -0.57 -2.24 7.58
N ILE A 11 -0.90 -2.81 6.42
CA ILE A 11 -1.57 -4.10 6.28
C ILE A 11 -0.58 -5.08 5.66
N ALA A 12 0.12 -5.80 6.51
CA ALA A 12 1.14 -6.78 6.14
C ALA A 12 1.20 -7.93 7.17
N LYS A 13 1.68 -9.10 6.75
CA LYS A 13 2.02 -10.21 7.65
C LYS A 13 3.36 -9.93 8.38
N GLU A 14 3.52 -10.48 9.58
CA GLU A 14 4.80 -10.49 10.28
C GLU A 14 5.85 -11.36 9.54
N PRO A 15 7.16 -11.03 9.58
CA PRO A 15 7.80 -9.94 10.34
C PRO A 15 7.88 -8.60 9.57
N ILE A 16 7.32 -8.54 8.35
CA ILE A 16 7.44 -7.38 7.46
C ILE A 16 6.76 -6.15 8.06
N LYS A 17 5.58 -6.35 8.66
CA LYS A 17 4.85 -5.28 9.35
C LYS A 17 5.71 -4.60 10.42
N SER A 18 6.29 -5.37 11.34
CA SER A 18 7.17 -4.84 12.41
C SER A 18 8.37 -4.05 11.85
N ALA A 19 9.00 -4.52 10.77
CA ALA A 19 10.15 -3.83 10.16
C ALA A 19 9.75 -2.47 9.56
N LEU A 20 8.57 -2.39 8.95
CA LEU A 20 8.04 -1.14 8.40
C LEU A 20 7.64 -0.16 9.49
N GLU A 21 6.94 -0.62 10.52
CA GLU A 21 6.57 0.21 11.67
C GLU A 21 7.81 0.84 12.33
N GLN A 22 8.87 0.05 12.52
CA GLN A 22 10.14 0.56 13.07
C GLN A 22 10.79 1.59 12.16
N THR A 23 10.86 1.31 10.85
CA THR A 23 11.51 2.22 9.89
C THR A 23 10.74 3.54 9.78
N LEU A 24 9.43 3.45 9.59
CA LEU A 24 8.57 4.60 9.33
C LEU A 24 8.30 5.39 10.63
N GLY A 25 8.34 4.72 11.79
CA GLY A 25 8.31 5.38 13.10
C GLY A 25 9.58 6.17 13.44
N MET A 26 10.70 5.91 12.76
CA MET A 26 11.93 6.72 12.88
C MET A 26 11.96 7.93 11.94
N MET A 27 11.00 8.06 11.02
CA MET A 27 10.92 9.16 10.07
C MET A 27 9.97 10.25 10.56
N GLU A 28 10.28 11.53 10.31
CA GLU A 28 9.42 12.65 10.69
C GLU A 28 8.08 12.56 9.93
N GLN A 29 7.02 12.20 10.65
CA GLN A 29 5.70 11.93 10.08
C GLN A 29 4.95 13.18 9.62
N GLU A 30 5.47 14.39 9.88
CA GLU A 30 4.71 15.66 9.78
C GLU A 30 4.19 16.03 8.38
N SER A 31 4.54 15.30 7.31
CA SER A 31 4.22 15.71 5.93
C SER A 31 3.55 14.64 5.05
N TRP A 32 3.25 13.44 5.56
CA TRP A 32 2.89 12.32 4.66
C TRP A 32 1.39 12.13 4.42
N GLY A 33 0.52 12.73 5.24
CA GLY A 33 -0.91 12.43 5.19
C GLY A 33 -1.23 11.01 5.67
N ASP A 34 -2.51 10.64 5.67
CA ASP A 34 -2.95 9.28 5.98
C ASP A 34 -2.63 8.33 4.81
N VAL A 35 -1.47 7.67 4.87
CA VAL A 35 -1.02 6.72 3.83
C VAL A 35 -1.33 5.28 4.25
N ALA A 36 -1.85 4.49 3.32
CA ALA A 36 -2.03 3.05 3.48
C ALA A 36 -0.96 2.26 2.72
N ILE A 37 -0.29 1.34 3.40
CA ILE A 37 0.68 0.40 2.83
C ILE A 37 0.08 -1.00 2.91
N ILE A 38 -0.18 -1.61 1.76
CA ILE A 38 -0.88 -2.90 1.69
C ILE A 38 -0.04 -3.91 0.93
N TYR A 39 0.25 -5.02 1.60
CA TYR A 39 0.90 -6.17 0.99
C TYR A 39 -0.13 -7.07 0.35
N LEU A 40 0.02 -7.27 -0.96
CA LEU A 40 -0.69 -8.27 -1.72
C LEU A 40 0.00 -9.61 -1.49
N GLU A 41 -0.76 -10.58 -0.99
CA GLU A 41 -0.22 -11.91 -0.69
C GLU A 41 0.20 -12.67 -1.96
N ARG A 42 0.95 -13.75 -1.76
CA ARG A 42 1.44 -14.61 -2.87
C ARG A 42 0.27 -15.29 -3.58
N GLU A 43 0.54 -15.80 -4.79
CA GLU A 43 -0.38 -16.62 -5.58
C GLU A 43 -0.99 -17.79 -4.76
N ASP A 44 -0.25 -18.31 -3.78
CA ASP A 44 -0.68 -19.40 -2.90
C ASP A 44 -1.77 -19.01 -1.87
N ASP A 45 -1.96 -17.70 -1.64
CA ASP A 45 -2.98 -17.11 -0.74
C ASP A 45 -4.12 -16.43 -1.55
N ILE A 46 -4.28 -16.81 -2.82
CA ILE A 46 -5.40 -16.35 -3.65
C ILE A 46 -6.71 -16.84 -3.02
N ARG A 47 -7.61 -15.88 -2.75
CA ARG A 47 -8.94 -16.15 -2.21
C ARG A 47 -9.75 -17.02 -3.19
N PRO A 48 -10.82 -17.70 -2.74
CA PRO A 48 -11.66 -18.54 -3.62
C PRO A 48 -12.26 -17.79 -4.82
N ASP A 49 -12.34 -16.46 -4.76
CA ASP A 49 -12.80 -15.58 -5.84
C ASP A 49 -11.68 -15.20 -6.85
N GLY A 50 -10.48 -15.78 -6.71
CA GLY A 50 -9.34 -15.47 -7.57
C GLY A 50 -8.64 -14.16 -7.22
N SER A 51 -9.02 -13.48 -6.13
CA SER A 51 -8.40 -12.22 -5.73
C SER A 51 -7.23 -12.40 -4.76
N PRO A 52 -6.08 -11.74 -5.03
CA PRO A 52 -5.02 -11.59 -4.04
C PRO A 52 -5.58 -10.96 -2.76
N SER A 53 -5.23 -11.55 -1.61
CA SER A 53 -5.56 -10.96 -0.32
C SER A 53 -4.93 -9.55 -0.22
N GLY A 54 -5.69 -8.58 0.30
CA GLY A 54 -5.29 -7.17 0.38
C GLY A 54 -5.95 -6.25 -0.66
N LEU A 55 -6.50 -6.77 -1.76
CA LEU A 55 -7.16 -5.92 -2.76
C LEU A 55 -8.46 -5.28 -2.27
N ASP A 56 -9.22 -5.95 -1.41
CA ASP A 56 -10.44 -5.38 -0.84
C ASP A 56 -10.12 -4.23 0.12
N GLU A 57 -9.08 -4.40 0.93
CA GLU A 57 -8.55 -3.35 1.80
C GLU A 57 -8.02 -2.17 0.97
N ALA A 58 -7.34 -2.45 -0.15
CA ALA A 58 -6.87 -1.43 -1.08
C ALA A 58 -8.00 -0.61 -1.67
N ILE A 59 -9.08 -1.25 -2.14
CA ILE A 59 -10.28 -0.56 -2.61
C ILE A 59 -10.87 0.32 -1.50
N ARG A 60 -10.98 -0.22 -0.28
CA ARG A 60 -11.51 0.53 0.86
C ARG A 60 -10.69 1.80 1.14
N PHE A 61 -9.36 1.71 1.19
CA PHE A 61 -8.49 2.88 1.40
C PHE A 61 -8.52 3.87 0.23
N ALA A 62 -8.50 3.36 -1.00
CA ALA A 62 -8.59 4.18 -2.18
C ALA A 62 -9.90 4.97 -2.25
N SER A 63 -11.04 4.35 -1.86
CA SER A 63 -12.35 5.01 -1.81
C SER A 63 -12.44 6.15 -0.80
N MET A 64 -11.58 6.15 0.22
CA MET A 64 -11.46 7.25 1.19
C MET A 64 -10.58 8.40 0.68
N GLY A 65 -9.95 8.26 -0.49
CA GLY A 65 -9.06 9.27 -1.07
C GLY A 65 -7.63 9.24 -0.52
N ASN A 66 -7.30 8.22 0.27
CA ASN A 66 -5.99 8.08 0.90
C ASN A 66 -4.95 7.62 -0.13
N PRO A 67 -3.72 8.17 -0.10
CA PRO A 67 -2.61 7.62 -0.87
C PRO A 67 -2.35 6.16 -0.48
N LEU A 68 -2.04 5.34 -1.49
CA LEU A 68 -1.96 3.90 -1.34
C LEU A 68 -0.67 3.35 -1.96
N VAL A 69 0.14 2.67 -1.16
CA VAL A 69 1.28 1.87 -1.64
C VAL A 69 0.89 0.40 -1.62
N LEU A 70 0.76 -0.20 -2.79
CA LEU A 70 0.56 -1.63 -2.96
C LEU A 70 1.91 -2.32 -3.14
N ILE A 71 2.15 -3.40 -2.40
CA ILE A 71 3.39 -4.17 -2.48
C ILE A 71 3.03 -5.62 -2.76
N GLY A 72 3.42 -6.15 -3.93
CA GLY A 72 2.97 -7.48 -4.35
C GLY A 72 4.03 -8.30 -5.06
N TRP A 73 3.83 -9.61 -5.10
CA TRP A 73 4.80 -10.56 -5.69
C TRP A 73 4.64 -10.73 -7.20
N LEU A 74 3.41 -10.65 -7.69
CA LEU A 74 3.10 -10.85 -9.10
C LEU A 74 3.51 -9.63 -9.94
N SER A 75 3.64 -9.83 -11.25
CA SER A 75 3.77 -8.70 -12.18
C SER A 75 2.46 -7.92 -12.29
N GLU A 76 2.53 -6.67 -12.75
CA GLU A 76 1.33 -5.88 -13.06
C GLU A 76 0.43 -6.57 -14.09
N GLU A 77 1.04 -7.25 -15.08
CA GLU A 77 0.31 -8.01 -16.10
C GLU A 77 -0.52 -9.13 -15.46
N GLN A 78 0.05 -9.88 -14.51
CA GLN A 78 -0.67 -10.92 -13.78
C GLN A 78 -1.84 -10.34 -12.97
N TYR A 79 -1.65 -9.20 -12.31
CA TYR A 79 -2.75 -8.54 -11.60
C TYR A 79 -3.79 -7.90 -12.53
N SER A 80 -3.41 -7.51 -13.74
CA SER A 80 -4.28 -6.78 -14.68
C SER A 80 -5.54 -7.54 -15.08
N HIS A 81 -5.52 -8.88 -14.97
CA HIS A 81 -6.68 -9.74 -15.20
C HIS A 81 -7.73 -9.66 -14.07
N ASN A 82 -7.37 -9.13 -12.90
CA ASN A 82 -8.27 -9.01 -11.77
C ASN A 82 -9.05 -7.67 -11.82
N PRO A 83 -10.39 -7.68 -11.82
CA PRO A 83 -11.19 -6.44 -11.83
C PRO A 83 -10.91 -5.51 -10.64
N LYS A 84 -10.65 -6.07 -9.45
CA LYS A 84 -10.33 -5.28 -8.24
C LYS A 84 -9.00 -4.55 -8.39
N TRP A 85 -8.01 -5.18 -9.02
CA TRP A 85 -6.75 -4.52 -9.33
C TRP A 85 -6.96 -3.32 -10.27
N GLN A 86 -7.73 -3.51 -11.34
CA GLN A 86 -8.04 -2.43 -12.28
C GLN A 86 -8.76 -1.27 -11.58
N GLU A 87 -9.65 -1.58 -10.64
CA GLU A 87 -10.32 -0.57 -9.82
C GLU A 87 -9.32 0.22 -8.98
N VAL A 88 -8.42 -0.44 -8.25
CA VAL A 88 -7.41 0.24 -7.42
C VAL A 88 -6.44 1.09 -8.27
N MET A 89 -6.00 0.58 -9.41
CA MET A 89 -5.03 1.29 -10.26
C MET A 89 -5.63 2.49 -11.02
N ARG A 90 -6.97 2.65 -11.03
CA ARG A 90 -7.62 3.88 -11.53
C ARG A 90 -7.47 5.06 -10.56
N TYR A 91 -7.15 4.80 -9.29
CA TYR A 91 -6.94 5.87 -8.32
C TYR A 91 -5.57 6.50 -8.55
N SER A 92 -5.56 7.81 -8.82
CA SER A 92 -4.34 8.58 -9.18
C SER A 92 -3.27 8.62 -8.10
N LYS A 93 -3.61 8.24 -6.86
CA LYS A 93 -2.72 8.20 -5.69
C LYS A 93 -2.32 6.78 -5.29
N ALA A 94 -2.54 5.78 -6.14
CA ALA A 94 -2.05 4.42 -5.94
C ALA A 94 -0.70 4.22 -6.64
N VAL A 95 0.28 3.66 -5.93
CA VAL A 95 1.55 3.19 -6.51
C VAL A 95 1.73 1.73 -6.19
N PHE A 96 2.15 0.97 -7.18
CA PHE A 96 2.53 -0.42 -7.03
C PHE A 96 4.04 -0.60 -6.98
N LEU A 97 4.52 -1.41 -6.04
CA LEU A 97 5.89 -1.86 -5.95
C LEU A 97 5.93 -3.39 -6.02
N ARG A 98 6.61 -3.92 -7.04
CA ARG A 98 6.82 -5.35 -7.18
C ARG A 98 7.91 -5.85 -6.24
N MET A 99 7.65 -6.96 -5.56
CA MET A 99 8.63 -7.66 -4.75
C MET A 99 9.71 -8.34 -5.61
N PRO A 100 10.98 -8.37 -5.15
CA PRO A 100 11.47 -7.80 -3.90
C PRO A 100 11.67 -6.27 -3.99
N ALA A 101 10.84 -5.52 -3.27
CA ALA A 101 10.97 -4.08 -3.12
C ALA A 101 11.78 -3.79 -1.86
N SER A 102 12.84 -3.00 -1.99
CA SER A 102 13.61 -2.55 -0.84
C SER A 102 12.82 -1.54 -0.01
N LEU A 103 13.14 -1.48 1.28
CA LEU A 103 12.58 -0.48 2.20
C LEU A 103 12.77 0.96 1.69
N ALA A 104 13.92 1.25 1.06
CA ALA A 104 14.20 2.55 0.44
C ALA A 104 13.21 2.87 -0.71
N GLN A 105 12.84 1.88 -1.52
CA GLN A 105 11.83 2.07 -2.58
C GLN A 105 10.44 2.36 -1.99
N ILE A 106 10.07 1.66 -0.91
CA ILE A 106 8.79 1.87 -0.21
C ILE A 106 8.75 3.30 0.36
N VAL A 107 9.80 3.70 1.08
CA VAL A 107 9.93 5.05 1.65
C VAL A 107 9.91 6.13 0.57
N SER A 108 10.60 5.90 -0.55
CA SER A 108 10.61 6.84 -1.68
C SER A 108 9.23 7.00 -2.29
N ALA A 109 8.47 5.91 -2.46
CA ALA A 109 7.11 5.96 -2.99
C ALA A 109 6.18 6.76 -2.07
N ILE A 110 6.28 6.57 -0.75
CA ILE A 110 5.51 7.34 0.24
C ILE A 110 5.89 8.82 0.20
N SER A 111 7.19 9.14 0.16
CA SER A 111 7.69 10.51 0.12
C SER A 111 7.28 11.24 -1.16
N ASP A 112 7.22 10.54 -2.30
CA ASP A 112 6.76 11.09 -3.57
C ASP A 112 5.24 11.34 -3.58
N MET A 113 4.46 10.54 -2.84
CA MET A 113 3.03 10.77 -2.66
C MET A 113 2.77 12.02 -1.82
N GLY A 114 3.47 12.20 -0.70
CA GLY A 114 3.32 13.37 0.17
C GLY A 114 3.63 14.70 -0.54
N ARG A 115 4.54 14.69 -1.53
CA ARG A 115 4.86 15.88 -2.35
C ARG A 115 3.82 16.24 -3.41
N ARG A 116 2.86 15.35 -3.70
CA ARG A 116 1.83 15.53 -4.75
C ARG A 116 0.46 15.93 -4.19
N VAL A 117 0.34 16.08 -2.88
CA VAL A 117 -0.87 16.54 -2.18
C VAL A 117 -0.77 18.04 -1.91
#